data_AF-A0A968VM32-F1
#
_entry.id   AF-A0A968VM32-F1
#
_cell.length_a   1.000
_cell.length_b   1.000
_cell.length_c   1.000
_cell.angle_alpha   90.00
_cell.angle_beta   90.00
_cell.angle_gamma   90.00
#
_symmetry.space_group_name_H-M   'P 1'
#
loop_
_entity.id
_entity.type
_entity.pdbx_description
1 polymer ?
#
loop_
_entity_poly.entity_id
_entity_poly.type
_entity_poly.pdbx_seq_one_letter_code
_entity_poly.pdbx_strand_id
1 'polypeptide(L)'
;MLRRSVRSQPLFASGVGNRPGLLAAGGLYTVLLLMAALVGLPFFWMIVSSLKPLNQVFNFEQWLPSPPLWENYGNALQKAPFGRYLFNSTFTSVAILFGQYLTIIPAAYAFARLTFPGRNTIFLIILATIMVPIQVTFIPAFVVISAFDWKDTYWALIIPFITSAFGIFLLRQSFLQVPQDYLDAARLDGVRPHRRDAPCDGRRSMCRRGSPSGCSASLPILTTSSGRGSSPTRTRCARCRWAWPALSSSRAARAGTNC
;
A
#
# COMPACT_ATOMS: atom_id res chain seq x y z
N MET A 1 17.19 15.54 -32.90
CA MET A 1 17.47 15.83 -31.47
C MET A 1 16.11 15.86 -30.76
N LEU A 2 15.73 14.99 -29.83
CA LEU A 2 16.41 14.59 -28.59
C LEU A 2 16.15 13.09 -28.28
N ARG A 3 17.17 12.23 -28.44
CA ARG A 3 17.11 10.85 -27.93
C ARG A 3 17.54 10.88 -26.46
N ARG A 4 16.65 11.34 -25.56
CA ARG A 4 16.92 11.28 -24.11
C ARG A 4 17.06 9.81 -23.73
N SER A 5 18.29 9.40 -23.46
CA SER A 5 18.63 8.05 -23.04
C SER A 5 17.85 7.72 -21.76
N VAL A 6 16.95 6.74 -21.84
CA VAL A 6 16.50 6.01 -20.65
C VAL A 6 17.73 5.32 -20.10
N ARG A 7 18.43 6.00 -19.18
CA ARG A 7 19.53 5.41 -18.42
C ARG A 7 18.89 4.44 -17.46
N SER A 8 18.71 3.20 -17.91
CA SER A 8 18.32 2.06 -17.09
C SER A 8 19.19 2.04 -15.86
N GLN A 9 18.63 2.42 -14.71
CA GLN A 9 19.31 2.27 -13.43
C GLN A 9 19.60 0.77 -13.26
N PRO A 10 20.82 0.37 -12.85
CA PRO A 10 21.11 -1.03 -12.58
C PRO A 10 20.28 -1.47 -11.37
N LEU A 11 19.10 -2.03 -11.64
CA LEU A 11 18.07 -2.36 -10.64
C LEU A 11 18.53 -3.50 -9.72
N PHE A 12 19.60 -4.20 -10.12
CA PHE A 12 20.43 -5.04 -9.26
C PHE A 12 21.91 -4.68 -9.45
N ALA A 13 22.31 -3.49 -8.98
CA ALA A 13 23.64 -3.34 -8.42
C ALA A 13 23.70 -4.17 -7.13
N SER A 14 23.74 -5.51 -7.28
CA SER A 14 24.00 -6.43 -6.19
C SER A 14 25.33 -6.02 -5.60
N GLY A 15 25.29 -5.43 -4.41
CA GLY A 15 26.51 -5.17 -3.65
C GLY A 15 27.21 -6.52 -3.51
N VAL A 16 28.33 -6.68 -4.21
CA VAL A 16 29.26 -7.79 -3.98
C VAL A 16 29.93 -7.47 -2.65
N GLY A 17 29.15 -7.64 -1.58
CA GLY A 17 29.57 -7.48 -0.22
C GLY A 17 30.76 -8.38 -0.01
N ASN A 18 31.82 -7.80 0.54
CA ASN A 18 33.10 -8.42 0.79
C ASN A 18 32.90 -9.87 1.24
N ARG A 19 33.25 -10.86 0.40
CA ARG A 19 32.99 -12.27 0.71
C ARG A 19 33.68 -12.56 2.05
N PRO A 20 32.93 -12.94 3.11
CA PRO A 20 33.57 -13.23 4.39
C PRO A 20 34.59 -14.33 4.14
N GLY A 21 35.82 -14.14 4.64
CA GLY A 21 36.88 -15.14 4.50
C GLY A 21 36.39 -16.51 4.99
N LEU A 22 36.97 -17.60 4.48
CA LEU A 22 36.41 -18.96 4.65
C LEU A 22 36.02 -19.31 6.11
N LEU A 23 36.80 -18.80 7.07
CA LEU A 23 36.56 -18.95 8.52
C LEU A 23 35.36 -18.12 9.03
N ALA A 24 35.20 -16.89 8.56
CA ALA A 24 34.05 -16.04 8.88
C ALA A 24 32.75 -16.54 8.21
N ALA A 25 32.85 -17.12 7.01
CA ALA A 25 31.74 -17.86 6.40
C ALA A 25 31.37 -19.09 7.25
N GLY A 26 32.36 -19.89 7.65
CA GLY A 26 32.15 -21.05 8.55
C GLY A 26 31.48 -20.68 9.87
N GLY A 27 31.95 -19.62 10.54
CA GLY A 27 31.35 -19.12 11.78
C GLY A 27 29.91 -18.60 11.61
N LEU A 28 29.58 -18.01 10.46
CA LEU A 28 28.20 -17.63 10.15
C LEU A 28 27.30 -18.87 9.97
N TYR A 29 27.77 -19.89 9.26
CA TYR A 29 27.02 -21.13 9.06
C TYR A 29 26.81 -21.92 10.36
N THR A 30 27.77 -21.97 11.28
CA THR A 30 27.58 -22.65 12.58
C THR A 30 26.56 -21.93 13.45
N VAL A 31 26.56 -20.59 13.50
CA VAL A 31 25.53 -19.82 14.21
C VAL A 31 24.14 -20.02 13.59
N LEU A 32 24.03 -20.01 12.27
CA LEU A 32 22.78 -20.29 11.55
C LEU A 32 22.25 -21.71 11.85
N LEU A 33 23.11 -22.73 11.87
CA LEU A 33 22.74 -24.11 12.21
C LEU A 33 22.31 -24.25 13.67
N LEU A 34 22.99 -23.59 14.60
CA LEU A 34 22.60 -23.59 16.02
C LEU A 34 21.25 -22.91 16.24
N MET A 35 20.98 -21.78 15.58
CA MET A 35 19.67 -21.13 15.61
C MET A 35 18.58 -22.02 14.98
N ALA A 36 18.86 -22.65 13.84
CA ALA A 36 17.93 -23.57 13.19
C ALA A 36 17.60 -24.79 14.08
N ALA A 37 18.61 -25.36 14.76
CA ALA A 37 18.41 -26.45 15.71
C ALA A 37 17.58 -26.01 16.93
N LEU A 38 17.85 -24.83 17.50
CA LEU A 38 17.10 -24.29 18.64
C LEU A 38 15.62 -24.03 18.29
N VAL A 39 15.35 -23.47 17.11
CA VAL A 39 13.98 -23.23 16.60
C VAL A 39 13.30 -24.55 16.20
N GLY A 40 14.05 -25.53 15.69
CA GLY A 40 13.54 -26.84 15.29
C GLY A 40 13.21 -27.78 16.46
N LEU A 41 13.86 -27.60 17.62
CA LEU A 41 13.70 -28.45 18.80
C LEU A 41 12.23 -28.64 19.26
N PRO A 42 11.39 -27.60 19.42
CA PRO A 42 9.98 -27.79 19.78
C PRO A 42 9.18 -28.57 18.72
N PHE A 43 9.49 -28.44 17.43
CA PHE A 43 8.83 -29.20 16.38
C PHE A 43 9.27 -30.67 16.38
N PHE A 44 10.56 -30.94 16.61
CA PHE A 44 11.06 -32.29 16.83
C PHE A 44 10.38 -32.94 18.03
N TRP A 45 10.29 -32.23 19.16
CA TRP A 45 9.58 -32.71 20.35
C TRP A 45 8.10 -32.96 20.10
N MET A 46 7.43 -32.12 19.31
CA MET A 46 6.03 -32.32 18.91
C MET A 46 5.84 -33.61 18.10
N ILE A 47 6.74 -33.91 17.14
CA ILE A 47 6.69 -35.15 16.35
C ILE A 47 6.91 -36.36 17.26
N VAL A 48 7.98 -36.34 18.07
CA VAL A 48 8.30 -37.44 19.00
C VAL A 48 7.17 -37.69 19.99
N SER A 49 6.65 -36.65 20.64
CA SER A 49 5.55 -36.78 21.63
C SER A 49 4.25 -37.29 21.01
N SER A 50 3.97 -36.99 19.73
CA SER A 50 2.80 -37.55 19.03
C SER A 50 2.87 -39.07 18.80
N LEU A 51 4.06 -39.67 18.86
CA LEU A 51 4.29 -41.12 18.75
C LEU A 51 4.44 -41.84 20.11
N LYS A 52 4.40 -41.11 21.23
CA LYS A 52 4.52 -41.69 22.58
C LYS A 52 3.17 -42.25 23.09
N PRO A 53 3.18 -43.29 23.95
CA PRO A 53 2.02 -43.67 24.75
C PRO A 53 1.78 -42.66 25.88
N LEU A 54 0.54 -42.53 26.38
CA LEU A 54 0.15 -41.49 27.35
C LEU A 54 1.00 -41.49 28.62
N ASN A 55 1.44 -42.66 29.09
CA ASN A 55 2.30 -42.82 30.27
C ASN A 55 3.76 -42.37 30.06
N GLN A 56 4.20 -42.10 28.82
CA GLN A 56 5.54 -41.59 28.49
C GLN A 56 5.53 -40.12 28.04
N VAL A 57 4.36 -39.53 27.77
CA VAL A 57 4.25 -38.13 27.30
C VAL A 57 4.87 -37.14 28.29
N PHE A 58 4.67 -37.37 29.59
CA PHE A 58 5.20 -36.52 30.67
C PHE A 58 6.60 -36.94 31.17
N ASN A 59 7.17 -38.04 30.66
CA ASN A 59 8.49 -38.51 31.06
C ASN A 59 9.57 -37.79 30.22
N PHE A 60 10.26 -36.82 30.85
CA PHE A 60 11.34 -36.04 30.22
C PHE A 60 12.63 -36.85 29.99
N GLU A 61 12.79 -37.98 30.66
CA GLU A 61 13.96 -38.87 30.57
C GLU A 61 14.02 -39.62 29.23
N GLN A 62 12.87 -40.00 28.67
CA GLN A 62 12.79 -40.70 27.38
C GLN A 62 12.59 -39.69 26.25
N TRP A 63 13.68 -39.35 25.56
CA TRP A 63 13.68 -38.41 24.43
C TRP A 63 13.12 -39.00 23.14
N LEU A 64 13.11 -40.33 22.98
CA LEU A 64 12.56 -41.05 21.84
C LEU A 64 11.36 -41.92 22.29
N PRO A 65 10.38 -42.20 21.40
CA PRO A 65 9.23 -43.03 21.74
C PRO A 65 9.60 -44.52 21.72
N SER A 66 9.25 -45.24 22.79
CA SER A 66 9.60 -46.65 22.97
C SER A 66 8.41 -47.44 23.54
N PRO A 67 7.57 -48.09 22.70
CA PRO A 67 7.62 -48.17 21.24
C PRO A 67 6.99 -46.94 20.54
N PRO A 68 7.28 -46.70 19.24
CA PRO A 68 6.60 -45.68 18.43
C PRO A 68 5.18 -46.14 18.04
N LEU A 69 4.15 -45.43 18.53
CA LEU A 69 2.75 -45.77 18.27
C LEU A 69 2.15 -44.94 17.12
N TRP A 70 2.26 -45.48 15.91
CA TRP A 70 1.62 -44.89 14.71
C TRP A 70 0.08 -44.91 14.78
N GLU A 71 -0.50 -45.81 15.57
CA GLU A 71 -1.95 -45.88 15.84
C GLU A 71 -2.51 -44.60 16.45
N ASN A 72 -1.68 -43.78 17.12
CA ASN A 72 -2.08 -42.48 17.64
C ASN A 72 -2.70 -41.58 16.55
N TYR A 73 -2.20 -41.61 15.32
CA TYR A 73 -2.76 -40.83 14.21
C TYR A 73 -4.11 -41.38 13.73
N GLY A 74 -4.25 -42.71 13.61
CA GLY A 74 -5.53 -43.33 13.24
C GLY A 74 -6.61 -43.09 14.28
N ASN A 75 -6.27 -43.28 15.55
CA ASN A 75 -7.13 -43.01 16.69
C ASN A 75 -7.48 -41.51 16.81
N ALA A 76 -6.54 -40.60 16.52
CA ALA A 76 -6.82 -39.17 16.46
C ALA A 76 -7.84 -38.84 15.36
N LEU A 77 -7.60 -39.30 14.13
CA LEU A 77 -8.47 -39.02 12.97
C LEU A 77 -9.90 -39.54 13.14
N GLN A 78 -10.12 -40.58 13.94
CA GLN A 78 -11.45 -41.10 14.29
C GLN A 78 -12.12 -40.36 15.46
N LYS A 79 -11.35 -39.77 16.39
CA LYS A 79 -11.87 -39.08 17.58
C LYS A 79 -12.60 -37.76 17.29
N ALA A 80 -12.36 -37.14 16.13
CA ALA A 80 -13.02 -35.89 15.75
C ALA A 80 -13.22 -35.79 14.23
N PRO A 81 -14.23 -35.04 13.75
CA PRO A 81 -14.50 -34.87 12.32
C PRO A 81 -13.50 -33.91 11.66
N PHE A 82 -12.21 -34.31 11.57
CA PHE A 82 -11.12 -33.50 11.01
C PHE A 82 -11.41 -32.99 9.60
N GLY A 83 -12.08 -33.77 8.75
CA GLY A 83 -12.51 -33.34 7.42
C GLY A 83 -13.44 -32.12 7.46
N ARG A 84 -14.36 -32.04 8.44
CA ARG A 84 -15.24 -30.88 8.63
C ARG A 84 -14.47 -29.67 9.18
N TYR A 85 -13.51 -29.88 10.07
CA TYR A 85 -12.65 -28.78 10.56
C TYR A 85 -11.77 -28.20 9.44
N LEU A 86 -11.17 -29.05 8.62
CA LEU A 86 -10.40 -28.64 7.45
C LEU A 86 -11.29 -27.92 6.43
N PHE A 87 -12.49 -28.42 6.15
CA PHE A 87 -13.46 -27.74 5.28
C PHE A 87 -13.84 -26.35 5.83
N ASN A 88 -14.24 -26.26 7.11
CA ASN A 88 -14.66 -25.00 7.75
C ASN A 88 -13.55 -23.93 7.70
N SER A 89 -12.31 -24.31 8.04
CA SER A 89 -11.15 -23.41 8.03
C SER A 89 -10.72 -23.02 6.61
N THR A 90 -10.71 -23.96 5.67
CA THR A 90 -10.39 -23.67 4.26
C THR A 90 -11.44 -22.75 3.63
N PHE A 91 -12.72 -23.07 3.81
CA PHE A 91 -13.84 -22.28 3.28
C PHE A 91 -13.84 -20.85 3.82
N THR A 92 -13.70 -20.67 5.14
CA THR A 92 -13.66 -19.32 5.73
C THR A 92 -12.42 -18.54 5.29
N SER A 93 -11.24 -19.18 5.24
CA SER A 93 -9.99 -18.53 4.79
C SER A 93 -10.08 -18.07 3.33
N VAL A 94 -10.61 -18.90 2.43
CA VAL A 94 -10.79 -18.56 1.01
C VAL A 94 -11.83 -17.44 0.84
N ALA A 95 -12.95 -17.50 1.57
CA ALA A 95 -13.98 -16.45 1.52
C ALA A 95 -13.45 -15.09 2.03
N ILE A 96 -12.69 -15.09 3.13
CA ILE A 96 -12.02 -13.91 3.67
C ILE A 96 -11.00 -13.36 2.67
N LEU A 97 -10.14 -14.21 2.10
CA LEU A 97 -9.13 -13.80 1.11
C LEU A 97 -9.78 -13.15 -0.12
N PHE A 98 -10.87 -13.72 -0.64
CA PHE A 98 -11.60 -13.16 -1.77
C PHE A 98 -12.23 -11.80 -1.42
N GLY A 99 -12.86 -11.67 -0.24
CA GLY A 99 -13.37 -10.39 0.25
C GLY A 99 -12.28 -9.33 0.46
N GLN A 100 -11.10 -9.75 0.94
CA GLN A 100 -9.94 -8.89 1.06
C GLN A 100 -9.44 -8.41 -0.31
N TYR A 101 -9.36 -9.27 -1.32
CA TYR A 101 -9.00 -8.81 -2.67
C TYR A 101 -10.04 -7.83 -3.25
N LEU A 102 -11.34 -8.07 -3.05
CA LEU A 102 -12.39 -7.17 -3.53
C LEU A 102 -12.42 -5.81 -2.80
N THR A 103 -11.96 -5.72 -1.55
CA THR A 103 -12.01 -4.46 -0.76
C THR A 103 -10.66 -3.74 -0.69
N ILE A 104 -9.58 -4.47 -0.41
CA ILE A 104 -8.24 -3.92 -0.15
C ILE A 104 -7.59 -3.43 -1.44
N ILE A 105 -7.70 -4.16 -2.55
CA ILE A 105 -7.09 -3.77 -3.84
C ILE A 105 -7.62 -2.41 -4.33
N PRO A 106 -8.94 -2.19 -4.49
CA PRO A 106 -9.45 -0.90 -4.94
C PRO A 106 -9.21 0.22 -3.91
N ALA A 107 -9.31 -0.07 -2.60
CA ALA A 107 -9.01 0.93 -1.57
C ALA A 107 -7.54 1.39 -1.64
N ALA A 108 -6.60 0.45 -1.67
CA ALA A 108 -5.17 0.75 -1.77
C ALA A 108 -4.82 1.50 -3.07
N TYR A 109 -5.41 1.09 -4.21
CA TYR A 109 -5.24 1.80 -5.49
C TYR A 109 -5.77 3.24 -5.40
N ALA A 110 -6.94 3.45 -4.81
CA ALA A 110 -7.50 4.78 -4.59
C ALA A 110 -6.60 5.66 -3.70
N PHE A 111 -6.06 5.13 -2.59
CA PHE A 111 -5.14 5.89 -1.73
C PHE A 111 -3.74 6.10 -2.32
N ALA A 112 -3.32 5.29 -3.30
CA ALA A 112 -2.01 5.40 -3.97
C ALA A 112 -2.04 6.30 -5.21
N ARG A 113 -3.08 6.19 -6.05
CA ARG A 113 -3.12 6.81 -7.39
C ARG A 113 -4.19 7.90 -7.54
N LEU A 114 -5.37 7.74 -6.94
CA LEU A 114 -6.44 8.75 -7.07
C LEU A 114 -6.16 9.99 -6.19
N THR A 115 -6.56 11.16 -6.70
CA THR A 115 -6.49 12.43 -5.99
C THR A 115 -7.91 12.89 -5.63
N PHE A 116 -8.23 12.85 -4.33
CA PHE A 116 -9.51 13.32 -3.79
C PHE A 116 -9.29 14.14 -2.51
N PRO A 117 -10.18 15.09 -2.18
CA PRO A 117 -10.05 15.90 -0.97
C PRO A 117 -10.08 15.01 0.29
N GLY A 118 -9.24 15.31 1.28
CA GLY A 118 -9.18 14.57 2.54
C GLY A 118 -8.44 13.21 2.50
N ARG A 119 -7.92 12.78 1.33
CA ARG A 119 -7.22 11.48 1.16
C ARG A 119 -6.21 11.16 2.26
N ASN A 120 -5.34 12.11 2.60
CA ASN A 120 -4.28 11.90 3.59
C ASN A 120 -4.86 11.77 5.01
N THR A 121 -5.89 12.52 5.36
CA THR A 121 -6.56 12.47 6.67
C THR A 121 -7.28 11.14 6.87
N ILE A 122 -8.04 10.68 5.87
CA ILE A 122 -8.74 9.39 5.92
C ILE A 122 -7.73 8.24 6.01
N PHE A 123 -6.62 8.31 5.27
CA PHE A 123 -5.55 7.31 5.36
C PHE A 123 -4.87 7.30 6.74
N LEU A 124 -4.68 8.47 7.37
CA LEU A 124 -4.14 8.58 8.73
C LEU A 124 -5.09 7.97 9.77
N ILE A 125 -6.41 8.16 9.63
CA ILE A 125 -7.43 7.51 10.46
C ILE A 125 -7.35 5.98 10.31
N ILE A 126 -7.25 5.47 9.08
CA ILE A 126 -7.06 4.02 8.83
C ILE A 126 -5.78 3.53 9.53
N LEU A 127 -4.66 4.26 9.43
CA LEU A 127 -3.41 3.88 10.09
C LEU A 127 -3.54 3.89 11.62
N ALA A 128 -4.31 4.83 12.20
CA ALA A 128 -4.58 4.87 13.64
C ALA A 128 -5.35 3.63 14.13
N THR A 129 -6.20 3.01 13.31
CA THR A 129 -6.88 1.75 13.71
C THR A 129 -5.90 0.59 13.94
N ILE A 130 -4.72 0.60 13.33
CA ILE A 130 -3.69 -0.44 13.51
C ILE A 130 -3.02 -0.32 14.90
N MET A 131 -3.11 0.83 15.56
CA MET A 131 -2.63 1.02 16.93
C MET A 131 -3.56 0.39 17.98
N VAL A 132 -4.79 0.02 17.59
CA VAL A 132 -5.76 -0.60 18.51
C VAL A 132 -5.46 -2.11 18.61
N PRO A 133 -5.12 -2.65 19.80
CA PRO A 133 -4.82 -4.06 19.94
C PRO A 133 -6.07 -4.92 19.74
N ILE A 134 -5.94 -6.05 19.05
CA ILE A 134 -7.08 -6.93 18.70
C ILE A 134 -7.85 -7.42 19.94
N GLN A 135 -7.16 -7.53 21.08
CA GLN A 135 -7.70 -7.94 22.37
C GLN A 135 -8.82 -7.00 22.88
N VAL A 136 -8.71 -5.67 22.67
CA VAL A 136 -9.76 -4.73 23.14
C VAL A 136 -10.95 -4.64 22.18
N THR A 137 -10.74 -4.95 20.89
CA THR A 137 -11.82 -4.95 19.88
C THR A 137 -12.63 -6.25 19.86
N PHE A 138 -12.14 -7.32 20.48
CA PHE A 138 -12.79 -8.64 20.45
C PHE A 138 -14.18 -8.64 21.09
N ILE A 139 -14.33 -8.06 22.30
CA ILE A 139 -15.62 -8.02 23.01
C ILE A 139 -16.65 -7.15 22.24
N PRO A 140 -16.34 -5.91 21.80
CA PRO A 140 -17.26 -5.14 20.96
C PRO A 140 -17.66 -5.86 19.66
N ALA A 141 -16.73 -6.52 18.97
CA ALA A 141 -17.03 -7.27 17.75
C ALA A 141 -18.02 -8.41 18.02
N PHE A 142 -17.86 -9.15 19.13
CA PHE A 142 -18.79 -10.19 19.54
C PHE A 142 -20.19 -9.64 19.86
N VAL A 143 -20.29 -8.50 20.54
CA VAL A 143 -21.60 -7.85 20.82
C VAL A 143 -22.32 -7.49 19.53
N VAL A 144 -21.62 -6.94 18.53
CA VAL A 144 -22.19 -6.63 17.22
C VAL A 144 -22.65 -7.89 16.49
N ILE A 145 -21.84 -8.96 16.46
CA ILE A 145 -22.20 -10.25 15.86
C ILE A 145 -23.44 -10.87 16.53
N SER A 146 -23.52 -10.79 17.87
CA SER A 146 -24.66 -11.30 18.64
C SER A 146 -25.93 -10.48 18.40
N ALA A 147 -25.82 -9.17 18.19
CA ALA A 147 -26.96 -8.29 17.84
C ALA A 147 -27.52 -8.59 16.44
N PHE A 148 -26.70 -9.08 15.51
CA PHE A 148 -27.15 -9.58 14.20
C PHE A 148 -27.58 -11.07 14.20
N ASP A 149 -27.58 -11.72 15.37
CA ASP A 149 -27.84 -13.15 15.58
C ASP A 149 -26.95 -14.10 14.75
N TRP A 150 -25.78 -13.64 14.29
CA TRP A 150 -24.83 -14.43 13.47
C TRP A 150 -24.04 -15.47 14.28
N LYS A 151 -24.46 -15.78 15.52
CA LYS A 151 -23.86 -16.78 16.39
C LYS A 151 -23.86 -18.16 15.70
N ASP A 152 -22.76 -18.90 15.84
CA ASP A 152 -22.54 -20.21 15.20
C ASP A 152 -22.68 -20.23 13.66
N THR A 153 -22.41 -19.10 12.99
CA THR A 153 -22.41 -19.02 11.51
C THR A 153 -21.05 -18.58 10.97
N TYR A 154 -20.75 -18.95 9.72
CA TYR A 154 -19.54 -18.47 9.03
C TYR A 154 -19.49 -16.95 8.85
N TRP A 155 -20.64 -16.25 8.84
CA TRP A 155 -20.71 -14.80 8.70
C TRP A 155 -20.01 -14.05 9.83
N ALA A 156 -20.08 -14.59 11.06
CA ALA A 156 -19.37 -14.06 12.23
C ALA A 156 -17.84 -14.05 12.04
N LEU A 157 -17.30 -15.00 11.28
CA LEU A 157 -15.86 -15.10 10.99
C LEU A 157 -15.48 -14.36 9.69
N ILE A 158 -16.35 -14.34 8.69
CA ILE A 158 -16.04 -13.74 7.40
C ILE A 158 -16.15 -12.22 7.46
N ILE A 159 -17.30 -11.67 7.87
CA ILE A 159 -17.60 -10.22 7.73
C ILE A 159 -16.57 -9.32 8.43
N PRO A 160 -16.15 -9.56 9.70
CA PRO A 160 -15.19 -8.67 10.37
C PRO A 160 -13.80 -8.66 9.73
N PHE A 161 -13.43 -9.73 9.03
CA PHE A 161 -12.09 -9.95 8.48
C PHE A 161 -12.00 -9.72 6.96
N ILE A 162 -13.13 -9.44 6.27
CA ILE A 162 -13.17 -9.08 4.84
C ILE A 162 -12.26 -7.89 4.51
N THR A 163 -12.03 -6.97 5.45
CA THR A 163 -11.15 -5.79 5.24
C THR A 163 -10.07 -5.74 6.31
N SER A 164 -8.90 -5.23 5.95
CA SER A 164 -7.76 -5.07 6.86
C SER A 164 -7.04 -3.75 6.61
N ALA A 165 -7.00 -2.89 7.63
CA ALA A 165 -6.26 -1.62 7.58
C ALA A 165 -4.77 -1.83 7.26
N PHE A 166 -4.17 -2.90 7.81
CA PHE A 166 -2.78 -3.28 7.53
C PHE A 166 -2.58 -3.73 6.08
N GLY A 167 -3.52 -4.51 5.52
CA GLY A 167 -3.48 -4.88 4.11
C GLY A 167 -3.60 -3.67 3.17
N ILE A 168 -4.49 -2.72 3.48
CA ILE A 168 -4.63 -1.46 2.71
C ILE A 168 -3.35 -0.64 2.81
N PHE A 169 -2.74 -0.54 4.00
CA PHE A 169 -1.48 0.14 4.20
C PHE A 169 -0.35 -0.47 3.36
N LEU A 170 -0.10 -1.79 3.49
CA LEU A 170 0.98 -2.48 2.78
C LEU A 170 0.81 -2.37 1.26
N LEU A 171 -0.36 -2.71 0.73
CA LEU A 171 -0.60 -2.72 -0.70
C LEU A 171 -0.50 -1.31 -1.31
N ARG A 172 -0.88 -0.27 -0.56
CA ARG A 172 -0.65 1.12 -0.95
C ARG A 172 0.85 1.44 -1.06
N GLN A 173 1.69 0.95 -0.14
CA GLN A 173 3.14 1.16 -0.26
C GLN A 173 3.70 0.46 -1.51
N SER A 174 3.28 -0.78 -1.79
CA SER A 174 3.66 -1.50 -3.02
C SER A 174 3.24 -0.74 -4.29
N PHE A 175 2.03 -0.18 -4.33
CA PHE A 175 1.59 0.64 -5.47
C PHE A 175 2.34 1.97 -5.61
N LEU A 176 2.86 2.54 -4.51
CA LEU A 176 3.68 3.76 -4.56
C LEU A 176 5.13 3.49 -5.02
N GLN A 177 5.65 2.28 -4.79
CA GLN A 177 6.98 1.88 -5.28
C GLN A 177 7.06 1.80 -6.82
N VAL A 178 5.93 1.57 -7.50
CA VAL A 178 5.89 1.54 -8.97
C VAL A 178 5.91 2.98 -9.53
N PRO A 179 6.91 3.38 -10.34
CA PRO A 179 6.97 4.70 -10.98
C PRO A 179 5.74 5.02 -11.82
N GLN A 180 5.36 6.30 -11.89
CA GLN A 180 4.22 6.74 -12.72
C GLN A 180 4.53 6.67 -14.22
N ASP A 181 5.81 6.72 -14.61
CA ASP A 181 6.26 6.64 -16.01
C ASP A 181 5.71 5.42 -16.76
N TYR A 182 5.51 4.28 -16.08
CA TYR A 182 4.90 3.08 -16.67
C TYR A 182 3.42 3.26 -17.01
N LEU A 183 2.67 4.03 -16.20
CA LEU A 183 1.27 4.36 -16.48
C LEU A 183 1.17 5.41 -17.61
N ASP A 184 2.12 6.34 -17.68
CA ASP A 184 2.18 7.34 -18.74
C ASP A 184 2.63 6.74 -20.08
N ALA A 185 3.53 5.74 -20.08
CA ALA A 185 3.81 4.93 -21.27
C ALA A 185 2.55 4.20 -21.77
N ALA A 186 1.84 3.48 -20.90
CA ALA A 186 0.59 2.80 -21.27
C ALA A 186 -0.49 3.76 -21.83
N ARG A 187 -0.55 5.00 -21.34
CA ARG A 187 -1.42 6.06 -21.87
C ARG A 187 -1.02 6.50 -23.29
N LEU A 188 0.28 6.51 -23.61
CA LEU A 188 0.78 6.77 -24.96
C LEU A 188 0.47 5.60 -25.90
N ASP A 189 0.54 4.36 -25.41
CA ASP A 189 0.16 3.12 -26.13
C ASP A 189 -1.37 2.99 -26.33
N GLY A 190 -2.16 4.00 -25.97
CA GLY A 190 -3.60 4.08 -26.22
C GLY A 190 -4.48 3.50 -25.11
N VAL A 191 -3.90 2.96 -24.03
CA VAL A 191 -4.66 2.49 -22.86
C VAL A 191 -5.24 3.70 -22.12
N ARG A 192 -6.50 4.04 -22.42
CA ARG A 192 -7.21 5.14 -21.75
C ARG A 192 -7.58 4.71 -20.33
N PRO A 193 -7.11 5.43 -19.28
CA PRO A 193 -7.54 5.17 -17.92
C PRO A 193 -9.05 5.39 -17.76
N HIS A 194 -9.64 4.79 -16.73
CA HIS A 194 -11.03 5.07 -16.39
C HIS A 194 -11.19 6.58 -16.11
N ARG A 195 -12.33 7.17 -16.51
CA ARG A 195 -12.47 8.62 -16.77
C ARG A 195 -12.26 9.54 -15.54
N ARG A 196 -12.10 8.98 -14.34
CA ARG A 196 -11.84 9.68 -13.07
C ARG A 196 -10.35 9.73 -12.67
N ASP A 197 -9.49 9.01 -13.39
CA ASP A 197 -8.05 8.90 -13.10
C ASP A 197 -7.22 9.97 -13.83
N ALA A 198 -7.88 10.80 -14.64
CA ALA A 198 -7.27 11.99 -15.20
C ALA A 198 -6.89 12.92 -14.05
N PRO A 199 -5.62 13.34 -13.92
CA PRO A 199 -5.29 14.42 -13.02
C PRO A 199 -6.16 15.62 -13.37
N CYS A 200 -6.83 16.20 -12.37
CA CYS A 200 -7.44 17.51 -12.48
C CYS A 200 -6.32 18.57 -12.58
N ASP A 201 -5.59 18.55 -13.69
CA ASP A 201 -4.66 19.60 -14.05
C ASP A 201 -5.45 20.89 -14.24
N GLY A 202 -5.32 21.79 -13.27
CA GLY A 202 -5.97 23.10 -13.24
C GLY A 202 -5.63 23.99 -14.45
N ARG A 203 -4.72 23.56 -15.34
CA ARG A 203 -4.46 24.21 -16.63
C ARG A 203 -5.51 23.93 -17.72
N ARG A 204 -6.44 22.99 -17.54
CA ARG A 204 -7.49 22.69 -18.56
C ARG A 204 -8.62 23.73 -18.68
N SER A 205 -8.53 24.87 -18.00
CA SER A 205 -9.38 26.05 -18.23
C SER A 205 -8.85 27.02 -19.30
N MET A 206 -7.62 26.86 -19.80
CA MET A 206 -6.92 27.93 -20.55
C MET A 206 -6.52 27.61 -22.01
N CYS A 207 -7.06 26.55 -22.61
CA CYS A 207 -6.95 26.28 -24.06
C CYS A 207 -8.31 26.06 -24.75
N ARG A 208 -9.15 27.10 -24.75
CA ARG A 208 -10.19 27.32 -25.77
C ARG A 208 -9.98 28.66 -26.46
N ARG A 209 -9.01 28.73 -27.38
CA ARG A 209 -8.94 29.68 -28.50
C ARG A 209 -8.25 28.99 -29.69
N GLY A 210 -8.69 29.31 -30.91
CA GLY A 210 -7.98 28.94 -32.15
C GLY A 210 -8.50 27.69 -32.87
N SER A 211 -9.74 27.74 -33.39
CA SER A 211 -10.09 26.97 -34.59
C SER A 211 -9.79 27.85 -35.81
N PRO A 212 -8.92 27.46 -36.75
CA PRO A 212 -8.58 28.27 -37.92
C PRO A 212 -9.52 27.95 -39.09
N SER A 213 -10.71 28.55 -39.10
CA SER A 213 -11.61 28.51 -40.28
C SER A 213 -12.59 29.68 -40.28
N GLY A 214 -12.44 30.57 -41.27
CA GLY A 214 -13.46 31.58 -41.60
C GLY A 214 -13.33 32.92 -40.86
N CYS A 215 -12.56 33.85 -41.45
CA CYS A 215 -12.98 35.24 -41.56
C CYS A 215 -12.20 35.92 -42.69
N SER A 216 -12.90 36.20 -43.79
CA SER A 216 -12.43 37.08 -44.87
C SER A 216 -12.46 38.54 -44.39
N ALA A 217 -11.36 39.28 -44.57
CA ALA A 217 -11.37 40.73 -44.74
C ALA A 217 -10.00 41.26 -45.21
N SER A 218 -9.92 41.60 -46.50
CA SER A 218 -9.17 42.72 -47.10
C SER A 218 -7.74 43.09 -46.62
N LEU A 219 -6.81 43.12 -47.60
CA LEU A 219 -5.59 43.94 -47.55
C LEU A 219 -5.94 45.42 -47.24
N PRO A 220 -4.96 46.21 -46.76
CA PRO A 220 -4.34 47.10 -47.74
C PRO A 220 -2.81 46.99 -47.80
N ILE A 221 -2.31 47.20 -49.02
CA ILE A 221 -0.92 47.52 -49.33
C ILE A 221 -0.64 48.95 -48.82
N LEU A 222 0.53 49.21 -48.22
CA LEU A 222 1.40 50.36 -48.57
C LEU A 222 2.67 50.48 -47.69
N THR A 223 3.80 50.54 -48.40
CA THR A 223 5.04 51.30 -48.13
C THR A 223 5.76 51.24 -46.77
N THR A 224 7.02 50.82 -46.89
CA THR A 224 8.18 51.22 -46.08
C THR A 224 8.28 52.72 -45.80
N SER A 225 8.59 53.10 -44.54
CA SER A 225 9.51 54.22 -44.26
C SER A 225 10.12 54.17 -42.86
N SER A 226 11.39 54.59 -42.79
CA SER A 226 12.23 54.88 -41.63
C SER A 226 11.60 55.73 -40.50
N GLY A 227 12.08 55.55 -39.26
CA GLY A 227 12.19 56.69 -38.32
C GLY A 227 12.04 56.42 -36.80
N ARG A 228 13.13 56.67 -36.06
CA ARG A 228 13.22 57.16 -34.67
C ARG A 228 12.16 56.76 -33.61
N GLY A 229 12.59 55.87 -32.72
CA GLY A 229 12.64 56.07 -31.26
C GLY A 229 11.44 56.65 -30.49
N SER A 230 10.81 55.80 -29.67
CA SER A 230 10.33 56.19 -28.34
C SER A 230 10.16 54.97 -27.42
N SER A 231 10.67 55.06 -26.19
CA SER A 231 10.17 54.31 -25.03
C SER A 231 8.92 55.03 -24.51
N PRO A 232 7.86 54.36 -24.00
CA PRO A 232 7.92 53.53 -22.78
C PRO A 232 7.23 52.14 -23.01
N THR A 233 6.76 51.31 -22.07
CA THR A 233 6.50 51.44 -20.61
C THR A 233 6.66 50.09 -19.89
N ARG A 234 7.07 50.09 -18.62
CA ARG A 234 6.93 48.92 -17.72
C ARG A 234 5.46 48.74 -17.28
N THR A 235 4.69 47.88 -17.94
CA THR A 235 3.42 47.38 -17.37
C THR A 235 3.70 46.23 -16.41
N ARG A 236 3.49 46.49 -15.11
CA ARG A 236 3.57 45.48 -14.05
C ARG A 236 2.47 44.44 -14.25
N CYS A 237 2.82 43.17 -14.51
CA CYS A 237 1.87 42.08 -14.33
C CYS A 237 1.53 41.94 -12.84
N ALA A 238 0.29 42.26 -12.48
CA ALA A 238 -0.15 42.31 -11.09
C ALA A 238 -0.23 40.92 -10.45
N ARG A 239 0.17 40.83 -9.18
CA ARG A 239 -0.06 39.65 -8.33
C ARG A 239 -1.55 39.30 -8.29
N CYS A 240 -1.93 38.13 -8.79
CA CYS A 240 -3.18 37.49 -8.39
C CYS A 240 -3.06 37.01 -6.93
N ARG A 241 -3.42 37.90 -6.01
CA ARG A 241 -3.49 37.65 -4.57
C ARG A 241 -4.81 36.93 -4.27
N TRP A 242 -4.80 35.60 -4.21
CA TRP A 242 -5.94 34.86 -3.69
C TRP A 242 -6.07 35.14 -2.19
N ALA A 243 -7.24 35.62 -1.79
CA ALA A 243 -7.53 36.00 -0.41
C ALA A 243 -7.72 34.75 0.46
N TRP A 244 -7.03 34.73 1.60
CA TRP A 244 -7.48 33.97 2.77
C TRP A 244 -8.53 34.79 3.53
N PRO A 245 -9.52 34.17 4.19
CA PRO A 245 -10.48 34.88 5.02
C PRO A 245 -9.80 35.58 6.20
N ALA A 246 -10.41 36.67 6.67
CA ALA A 246 -9.86 37.52 7.71
C ALA A 246 -9.74 36.80 9.08
N LEU A 247 -8.58 36.95 9.73
CA LEU A 247 -8.54 37.11 11.18
C LEU A 247 -7.95 38.50 11.50
N SER A 248 -8.62 39.22 12.39
CA SER A 248 -8.34 40.60 12.76
C SER A 248 -7.38 40.70 13.95
N SER A 249 -6.27 41.42 13.79
CA SER A 249 -5.62 42.14 14.91
C SER A 249 -4.59 43.19 14.46
N SER A 250 -5.05 44.43 14.38
CA SER A 250 -4.34 45.65 14.84
C SER A 250 -2.82 45.58 15.16
N ARG A 251 -2.01 46.11 14.23
CA ARG A 251 -0.86 47.03 14.48
C ARG A 251 -0.32 47.53 13.14
N ALA A 252 -0.61 48.75 12.71
CA ALA A 252 -0.10 50.04 13.20
C ALA A 252 1.38 50.32 12.83
N ALA A 253 1.53 51.13 11.78
CA ALA A 253 2.58 52.12 11.53
C ALA A 253 4.04 51.84 11.91
N ARG A 254 4.90 51.83 10.88
CA ARG A 254 6.01 52.81 10.84
C ARG A 254 6.40 53.16 9.39
N ALA A 255 6.38 54.45 9.07
CA ALA A 255 7.03 55.00 7.89
C ALA A 255 8.54 55.17 8.16
N GLY A 256 9.35 55.25 7.12
CA GLY A 256 10.80 55.36 7.25
C GLY A 256 11.49 55.43 5.89
N THR A 257 11.36 56.57 5.21
CA THR A 257 12.19 56.94 4.06
C THR A 257 13.61 57.30 4.55
N ASN A 258 14.65 56.83 3.85
CA ASN A 258 15.69 57.67 3.22
C ASN A 258 16.90 56.83 2.74
N CYS A 259 17.50 57.31 1.64
CA CYS A 259 18.76 56.89 1.02
C CYS A 259 18.83 55.44 0.49
#